data_AF-A0A397UKK4-F1
#
_entry.id   AF-A0A397UKK4-F1
#
_cell.length_a   1.000
_cell.length_b   1.000
_cell.length_c   1.000
_cell.angle_alpha   90.00
_cell.angle_beta   90.00
_cell.angle_gamma   90.00
#
_symmetry.space_group_name_H-M   'P 1'
#
loop_
_entity.id
_entity.type
_entity.pdbx_description
1 polymer ?
#
loop_
_entity_poly.entity_id
_entity_poly.type
_entity_poly.pdbx_seq_one_letter_code
_entity_poly.pdbx_strand_id
1 'polypeptide(L)'
;LNYDVWKRNTQIDVCLKSLDNSKDIKQEFLVEVKNQHIHGGNSAIAIYGITKNPKDGNYMIVMEYAKQGSLRNLLNSKYSELDW
;
A
#
# COMPACT_ATOMS: atom_id res chain seq x y z
N LEU A 1 11.23 -15.63 32.48
CA LEU A 1 10.64 -14.67 31.51
C LEU A 1 10.75 -15.30 30.13
N ASN A 2 9.64 -15.73 29.53
CA ASN A 2 9.61 -16.19 28.15
C ASN A 2 9.38 -14.96 27.27
N TYR A 3 10.37 -14.60 26.45
CA TYR A 3 10.20 -13.55 25.45
C TYR A 3 9.67 -14.18 24.18
N ASP A 4 8.46 -13.80 23.77
CA ASP A 4 7.98 -14.12 22.43
C ASP A 4 8.88 -13.42 21.41
N VAL A 5 9.63 -14.22 20.66
CA VAL A 5 10.54 -13.73 19.62
C VAL A 5 9.72 -13.42 18.37
N TRP A 6 9.54 -12.14 18.07
CA TRP A 6 8.94 -11.69 16.82
C TRP A 6 9.78 -12.19 15.63
N LYS A 7 9.24 -13.15 14.88
CA LYS A 7 9.84 -13.60 13.63
C LYS A 7 9.40 -12.68 12.49
N ARG A 8 10.36 -12.11 11.77
CA ARG A 8 10.07 -11.40 10.52
C ARG A 8 9.65 -12.40 9.45
N ASN A 9 8.62 -12.04 8.70
CA ASN A 9 8.30 -12.70 7.44
C ASN A 9 9.41 -12.47 6.41
N THR A 10 9.38 -13.27 5.34
CA THR A 10 10.27 -13.11 4.20
C THR A 10 10.11 -11.73 3.58
N GLN A 11 11.14 -11.29 2.86
CA GLN A 11 11.08 -10.03 2.13
C GLN A 11 9.94 -10.06 1.10
N ILE A 12 9.18 -8.99 1.06
CA ILE A 12 8.07 -8.79 0.12
C ILE A 12 8.27 -7.50 -0.66
N ASP A 13 7.80 -7.48 -1.89
CA ASP A 13 7.71 -6.25 -2.68
C ASP A 13 6.53 -5.41 -2.18
N VAL A 14 6.76 -4.10 -2.05
CA VAL A 14 5.77 -3.15 -1.55
C VAL A 14 5.69 -1.93 -2.45
N CYS A 15 4.52 -1.31 -2.48
CA CYS A 15 4.32 0.01 -3.05
C CYS A 15 4.49 1.08 -1.95
N LEU A 16 5.17 2.17 -2.27
CA LEU A 16 5.29 3.35 -1.42
C LEU A 16 4.51 4.50 -2.04
N LYS A 17 3.41 4.91 -1.39
CA LYS A 17 2.61 6.06 -1.81
C LYS A 17 2.97 7.27 -0.96
N SER A 18 3.57 8.29 -1.57
CA SER A 18 3.80 9.60 -0.95
C SER A 18 2.68 10.58 -1.34
N LEU A 19 2.34 11.49 -0.43
CA LEU A 19 1.55 12.68 -0.74
C LEU A 19 2.46 13.89 -0.66
N ASP A 20 2.33 14.81 -1.62
CA ASP A 20 3.11 16.05 -1.59
C ASP A 20 2.82 16.85 -0.32
N ASN A 21 3.88 17.42 0.25
CA ASN A 21 3.82 18.19 1.50
C ASN A 21 3.26 17.40 2.69
N SER A 22 3.49 16.09 2.74
CA SER A 22 3.09 15.27 3.89
C SER A 22 4.06 15.35 5.07
N LYS A 23 5.13 16.16 5.01
CA LYS A 23 6.06 16.37 6.15
C LYS A 23 5.32 16.69 7.44
N ASP A 24 4.29 17.52 7.33
CA ASP A 24 3.29 17.75 8.34
C ASP A 24 2.13 16.80 8.04
N ILE A 25 1.91 15.81 8.91
CA ILE A 25 0.83 14.83 8.72
C ILE A 25 -0.50 15.61 8.68
N LYS A 26 -1.14 15.60 7.51
CA LYS A 26 -2.44 16.22 7.32
C LYS A 26 -3.54 15.23 7.69
N GLN A 27 -4.69 15.75 8.14
CA GLN A 27 -5.81 14.93 8.55
C GLN A 27 -6.31 14.03 7.40
N GLU A 28 -6.25 14.51 6.17
CA GLU A 28 -6.66 13.79 4.96
C GLU A 28 -5.86 12.50 4.76
N PHE A 29 -4.54 12.53 5.05
CA PHE A 29 -3.68 11.35 4.98
C PHE A 29 -4.13 10.27 5.98
N LEU A 30 -4.39 10.67 7.22
CA LEU A 30 -4.85 9.74 8.26
C LEU A 30 -6.25 9.18 7.96
N VAL A 31 -7.13 10.01 7.38
CA VAL A 31 -8.46 9.59 6.94
C VAL A 31 -8.35 8.56 5.81
N GLU A 32 -7.45 8.75 4.84
CA GLU A 32 -7.23 7.78 3.77
C GLU A 32 -6.76 6.43 4.32
N VAL A 33 -5.73 6.43 5.18
CA VAL A 33 -5.21 5.21 5.82
C VAL A 33 -6.31 4.50 6.62
N LYS A 34 -7.07 5.25 7.42
CA LYS A 34 -8.18 4.70 8.23
C LYS A 34 -9.26 4.10 7.34
N ASN A 35 -9.65 4.79 6.26
CA ASN A 35 -10.69 4.33 5.36
C ASN A 35 -10.29 3.05 4.63
N GLN A 36 -9.05 2.96 4.13
CA GLN A 36 -8.55 1.73 3.52
C GLN A 36 -8.46 0.58 4.53
N HIS A 37 -8.05 0.86 5.77
CA HIS A 37 -7.97 -0.17 6.80
C HIS A 37 -9.36 -0.71 7.21
N ILE A 38 -10.37 0.16 7.32
CA ILE A 38 -11.74 -0.24 7.74
C ILE A 38 -12.51 -0.92 6.61
N HIS A 39 -12.38 -0.41 5.38
CA HIS A 39 -13.20 -0.85 4.24
C HIS A 39 -12.42 -1.78 3.30
N GLY A 40 -11.14 -2.01 3.56
CA GLY A 40 -10.30 -2.93 2.81
C GLY A 40 -10.66 -4.37 3.13
N GLY A 41 -11.57 -4.95 2.36
CA GLY A 41 -11.79 -6.40 2.35
C GLY A 41 -10.66 -7.15 1.66
N ASN A 42 -10.80 -8.48 1.51
CA ASN A 42 -9.80 -9.36 0.88
C ASN A 42 -9.45 -8.99 -0.57
N SER A 43 -10.26 -8.15 -1.22
CA SER A 43 -10.07 -7.71 -2.61
C SER A 43 -9.44 -6.31 -2.72
N ALA A 44 -9.12 -5.66 -1.60
CA ALA A 44 -8.49 -4.35 -1.57
C ALA A 44 -6.97 -4.47 -1.34
N ILE A 45 -6.22 -3.48 -1.84
CA ILE A 45 -4.78 -3.38 -1.58
C ILE A 45 -4.54 -3.22 -0.08
N ALA A 46 -3.81 -4.16 0.51
CA ALA A 46 -3.52 -4.12 1.94
C ALA A 46 -2.58 -2.96 2.30
N ILE A 47 -2.88 -2.26 3.39
CA ILE A 47 -1.94 -1.34 4.04
C ILE A 47 -1.15 -2.11 5.09
N TYR A 48 0.19 -2.04 5.00
CA TYR A 48 1.09 -2.62 6.00
C TYR A 48 1.54 -1.62 7.05
N GLY A 49 1.55 -0.32 6.72
CA GLY A 49 1.87 0.72 7.69
C GLY A 49 2.22 2.06 7.07
N ILE A 50 2.88 2.90 7.87
CA ILE A 50 3.35 4.23 7.50
C ILE A 50 4.86 4.28 7.70
N THR A 51 5.56 4.90 6.77
CA THR A 51 7.00 5.17 6.87
C THR A 51 7.31 6.62 6.55
N LYS A 52 8.56 7.04 6.71
CA LYS A 52 9.03 8.39 6.40
C LYS A 52 10.20 8.31 5.44
N ASN A 53 10.15 9.05 4.34
CA ASN A 53 11.27 9.13 3.41
C ASN A 53 12.41 9.93 4.08
N PRO A 54 13.61 9.36 4.26
CA PRO A 54 14.71 10.05 4.94
C PRO A 54 15.24 11.25 4.16
N LYS A 55 14.98 11.36 2.85
CA LYS A 55 15.52 12.44 2.00
C LYS A 55 14.76 13.75 2.14
N ASP A 56 13.43 13.69 2.08
CA ASP A 56 12.57 14.87 2.11
C ASP A 56 11.75 14.99 3.40
N GLY A 57 11.66 13.93 4.20
CA GLY A 57 10.86 13.87 5.42
C GLY A 57 9.36 13.69 5.17
N ASN A 58 8.92 13.39 3.95
CA ASN A 58 7.52 13.13 3.66
C ASN A 58 7.11 11.77 4.23
N TYR A 59 5.93 11.71 4.84
CA TYR A 59 5.30 10.46 5.21
C TYR A 59 4.80 9.72 3.96
N MET A 60 4.89 8.39 4.00
CA MET A 60 4.47 7.48 2.92
C MET A 60 3.66 6.32 3.50
N ILE A 61 2.67 5.86 2.75
CA ILE A 61 1.94 4.63 3.05
C ILE A 61 2.70 3.46 2.45
N VAL A 62 2.95 2.43 3.26
CA VAL A 62 3.49 1.15 2.83
C VAL A 62 2.31 0.22 2.55
N MET A 63 2.18 -0.23 1.31
CA MET A 63 1.03 -1.03 0.89
C MET A 63 1.44 -2.17 -0.06
N GLU A 64 0.54 -3.13 -0.23
CA GLU A 64 0.73 -4.27 -1.13
C GLU A 64 1.03 -3.82 -2.56
N TYR A 65 2.03 -4.46 -3.17
CA TYR A 65 2.40 -4.19 -4.55
C TYR A 65 1.53 -4.98 -5.53
N ALA A 66 0.70 -4.27 -6.29
CA ALA A 66 -0.11 -4.85 -7.36
C ALA A 66 0.76 -5.17 -8.59
N LYS A 67 1.35 -6.37 -8.62
CA LYS A 67 2.28 -6.81 -9.69
C LYS A 67 1.70 -6.71 -11.11
N GLN A 68 0.39 -6.90 -11.26
CA GLN A 68 -0.30 -6.81 -12.57
C GLN A 68 -0.75 -5.39 -12.92
N GLY A 69 -0.44 -4.40 -12.08
CA GLY A 69 -0.85 -3.01 -12.26
C GLY A 69 -2.35 -2.81 -12.07
N SER A 70 -2.90 -1.82 -12.78
CA SER A 70 -4.32 -1.50 -12.70
C SER A 70 -5.16 -2.46 -13.55
N LEU A 71 -6.39 -2.73 -13.11
CA LEU A 71 -7.36 -3.54 -13.88
C LEU A 71 -7.56 -2.98 -15.29
N ARG A 72 -7.60 -1.64 -15.44
CA ARG A 72 -7.71 -0.99 -16.76
C ARG A 72 -6.56 -1.34 -17.68
N ASN A 73 -5.31 -1.30 -17.18
CA ASN A 73 -4.15 -1.64 -17.98
C ASN A 73 -4.15 -3.12 -18.34
N LEU A 74 -4.49 -3.98 -17.38
CA LEU A 74 -4.61 -5.42 -17.59
C LEU A 74 -5.62 -5.73 -18.71
N LEU A 75 -6.83 -5.17 -18.62
CA LEU A 75 -7.89 -5.35 -19.61
C LEU A 75 -7.48 -4.81 -20.98
N ASN A 76 -6.89 -3.62 -21.06
CA ASN A 76 -6.41 -3.06 -22.32
C ASN A 76 -5.35 -3.96 -22.99
N SER A 77 -4.48 -4.59 -22.21
CA SER A 77 -3.41 -5.45 -22.74
C SER A 77 -3.88 -6.84 -23.16
N LYS A 78 -4.92 -7.37 -22.51
CA LYS A 78 -5.40 -8.74 -22.70
C LYS A 78 -6.76 -8.82 -23.38
N TYR A 79 -7.30 -7.69 -23.85
CA TYR A 79 -8.67 -7.61 -24.33
C TYR A 79 -9.00 -8.67 -25.39
N SER A 80 -8.07 -8.92 -26.31
CA SER A 80 -8.22 -9.92 -27.38
C SER A 80 -8.11 -11.38 -26.92
N GLU A 81 -7.62 -11.64 -25.71
CA GLU A 81 -7.51 -12.98 -25.12
C GLU A 81 -8.76 -13.37 -24.32
N LEU A 82 -9.68 -12.42 -24.12
CA LEU A 82 -10.88 -12.61 -23.33
C LEU A 82 -11.99 -13.21 -24.20
N ASP A 83 -12.60 -14.28 -23.71
CA ASP A 83 -13.60 -15.12 -24.39
C ASP A 83 -15.01 -15.03 -23.76
N TRP A 84 -15.17 -14.13 -22.79
CA TRP A 84 -16.45 -13.86 -22.11
C TRP A 84 -17.38 -12.95 -22.90
#